data_AF-A0A528TQM1-F1
#
_entry.id   AF-A0A528TQM1-F1
#
_cell.length_a   1.000
_cell.length_b   1.000
_cell.length_c   1.000
_cell.angle_alpha   90.00
_cell.angle_beta   90.00
_cell.angle_gamma   90.00
#
_symmetry.space_group_name_H-M   'P 1'
#
loop_
_entity.id
_entity.type
_entity.pdbx_description
1 polymer ?
#
loop_
_entity_poly.entity_id
_entity_poly.type
_entity_poly.pdbx_seq_one_letter_code
_entity_poly.pdbx_strand_id
1 'polypeptide(L)'
;TCFADLVEENPSSVEWHTTEQTARLIAQMSPVNIAKLEAAKRAGRRMVGTVYKRTRPQNPDGKAVRAEVRFDEIAGCLRTPTGGSSRQTIMVVDGTRVRSRLISARETARLMGLPDDYKLPRAYNEGYHLTGDGVAVPVVRFLAQHLFEPVLRATEGRHGETPEQH
;
A
#
# COMPACT_ATOMS: atom_id res chain seq x y z
N THR A 1 -12.67 -6.56 5.32
CA THR A 1 -11.25 -6.33 5.64
C THR A 1 -10.99 -4.85 5.63
N CYS A 2 -10.56 -4.29 6.75
CA CYS A 2 -10.08 -2.91 6.83
C CYS A 2 -8.55 -2.88 6.61
N PHE A 3 -7.96 -1.69 6.40
CA PHE A 3 -6.52 -1.60 6.14
C PHE A 3 -5.70 -2.11 7.32
N ALA A 4 -6.19 -1.89 8.55
CA ALA A 4 -5.55 -2.38 9.76
C ALA A 4 -5.42 -3.92 9.81
N ASP A 5 -6.32 -4.66 9.18
CA ASP A 5 -6.31 -6.13 9.13
C ASP A 5 -5.18 -6.68 8.25
N LEU A 6 -4.65 -5.85 7.34
CA LEU A 6 -3.57 -6.26 6.44
C LEU A 6 -2.20 -6.19 7.11
N VAL A 7 -2.09 -5.41 8.20
CA VAL A 7 -0.83 -5.07 8.86
C VAL A 7 -0.31 -6.18 9.76
N GLU A 8 0.91 -6.61 9.49
CA GLU A 8 1.67 -7.58 10.27
C GLU A 8 2.27 -6.94 11.53
N GLU A 9 2.11 -7.59 12.67
CA GLU A 9 2.79 -7.16 13.89
C GLU A 9 4.29 -7.48 13.83
N ASN A 10 4.65 -8.63 13.25
CA ASN A 10 6.02 -9.12 13.12
C ASN A 10 6.37 -9.37 11.63
N PRO A 11 6.55 -8.30 10.83
CA PRO A 11 6.92 -8.45 9.42
C PRO A 11 8.35 -9.00 9.28
N SER A 12 8.59 -9.84 8.27
CA SER A 12 9.91 -10.42 8.00
C SER A 12 10.79 -9.57 7.07
N SER A 13 10.18 -8.66 6.31
CA SER A 13 10.87 -7.89 5.26
C SER A 13 11.30 -6.48 5.66
N VAL A 14 10.84 -5.99 6.82
CA VAL A 14 11.06 -4.63 7.31
C VAL A 14 11.12 -4.63 8.84
N GLU A 15 11.88 -3.71 9.40
CA GLU A 15 11.94 -3.51 10.85
C GLU A 15 10.99 -2.40 11.30
N TRP A 16 10.56 -2.46 12.56
CA TRP A 16 9.93 -1.32 13.20
C TRP A 16 10.93 -0.18 13.34
N HIS A 17 10.49 1.05 13.08
CA HIS A 17 11.32 2.22 13.37
C HIS A 17 11.58 2.31 14.88
N THR A 18 12.76 2.82 15.24
CA THR A 18 13.06 3.17 16.64
C THR A 18 12.13 4.29 17.13
N THR A 19 12.11 4.50 18.45
CA THR A 19 11.36 5.60 19.07
C THR A 19 11.80 6.95 18.50
N GLU A 20 13.10 7.17 18.31
CA GLU A 20 13.67 8.41 17.77
C GLU A 20 13.29 8.61 16.30
N GLN A 21 13.31 7.55 15.51
CA GLN A 21 12.88 7.60 14.11
C GLN A 21 11.38 7.93 14.00
N THR A 22 10.55 7.34 14.85
CA THR A 22 9.11 7.64 14.92
C THR A 22 8.87 9.08 15.39
N ALA A 23 9.60 9.54 16.42
CA ALA A 23 9.53 10.92 16.89
C ALA A 23 9.94 11.93 15.81
N ARG A 24 11.01 11.64 15.05
CA ARG A 24 11.45 12.46 13.92
C ARG A 24 10.40 12.52 12.81
N LEU A 25 9.72 11.42 12.53
CA LEU A 25 8.61 11.38 11.57
C LEU A 25 7.44 12.27 12.04
N ILE A 26 7.08 12.19 13.32
CA ILE A 26 6.02 13.01 13.92
C ILE A 26 6.41 14.50 13.91
N ALA A 27 7.68 14.84 14.20
CA ALA A 27 8.17 16.21 14.16
C ALA A 27 8.11 16.87 12.76
N GLN A 28 7.99 16.07 11.69
CA GLN A 28 7.78 16.56 10.33
C GLN A 28 6.31 16.89 10.03
N MET A 29 5.38 16.53 10.91
CA MET A 29 3.95 16.77 10.68
C MET A 29 3.60 18.25 10.83
N SER A 30 2.65 18.72 10.01
CA SER A 30 1.99 20.00 10.24
C SER A 30 1.00 19.92 11.41
N PRO A 31 0.55 21.05 11.99
CA PRO A 31 -0.45 21.04 13.06
C PRO A 31 -1.71 20.24 12.73
N VAL A 32 -2.17 20.29 11.47
CA VAL A 32 -3.31 19.50 10.99
C VAL A 32 -3.04 17.99 11.08
N ASN A 33 -1.83 17.54 10.75
CA ASN A 33 -1.48 16.12 10.82
C ASN A 33 -1.24 15.65 12.26
N ILE A 34 -0.69 16.52 13.12
CA ILE A 34 -0.64 16.26 14.57
C ILE A 34 -2.05 16.10 15.13
N ALA A 35 -3.00 16.98 14.77
CA ALA A 35 -4.38 16.87 15.22
C ALA A 35 -5.04 15.55 14.82
N LYS A 36 -4.78 15.04 13.60
CA LYS A 36 -5.24 13.71 13.16
C LYS A 36 -4.63 12.59 14.00
N LEU A 37 -3.34 12.65 14.29
CA LEU A 37 -2.66 11.67 15.15
C LEU A 37 -3.26 11.67 16.56
N GLU A 38 -3.47 12.85 17.14
CA GLU A 38 -4.09 12.98 18.46
C GLU A 38 -5.53 12.46 18.49
N ALA A 39 -6.30 12.66 17.42
CA ALA A 39 -7.62 12.04 17.29
C ALA A 39 -7.53 10.51 17.22
N ALA A 40 -6.56 9.97 16.47
CA ALA A 40 -6.34 8.52 16.39
C ALA A 40 -5.96 7.91 17.75
N LYS A 41 -5.13 8.60 18.55
CA LYS A 41 -4.79 8.16 19.93
C LYS A 41 -6.02 8.05 20.83
N ARG A 42 -7.01 8.93 20.65
CA ARG A 42 -8.27 8.96 21.42
C ARG A 42 -9.35 8.01 20.92
N ALA A 43 -9.12 7.30 19.81
CA ALA A 43 -10.14 6.47 19.18
C ALA A 43 -10.56 5.23 20.00
N GLY A 44 -9.81 4.88 21.06
CA GLY A 44 -10.12 3.72 21.92
C GLY A 44 -9.92 2.36 21.24
N ARG A 45 -9.32 2.33 20.04
CA ARG A 45 -9.01 1.13 19.27
C ARG A 45 -7.69 1.29 18.51
N ARG A 46 -7.12 0.18 18.03
CA ARG A 46 -5.97 0.21 17.13
C ARG A 46 -6.31 0.96 15.85
N MET A 47 -5.51 1.97 15.53
CA MET A 47 -5.63 2.77 14.31
C MET A 47 -4.38 2.62 13.47
N VAL A 48 -4.54 2.33 12.18
CA VAL A 48 -3.43 2.27 11.24
C VAL A 48 -3.61 3.38 10.21
N GLY A 49 -2.60 4.24 10.09
CA GLY A 49 -2.57 5.31 9.13
C GLY A 49 -1.45 5.15 8.12
N THR A 50 -1.68 5.61 6.89
CA THR A 50 -0.62 5.78 5.89
C THR A 50 0.05 7.13 6.05
N VAL A 51 1.37 7.19 5.85
CA VAL A 51 2.16 8.41 5.97
C VAL A 51 2.94 8.68 4.68
N TYR A 52 2.81 9.89 4.14
CA TYR A 52 3.55 10.37 2.97
C TYR A 52 4.50 11.48 3.36
N LYS A 53 5.74 11.40 2.87
CA LYS A 53 6.72 12.49 2.99
C LYS A 53 6.64 13.35 1.74
N ARG A 54 6.26 14.62 1.89
CA ARG A 54 6.15 15.56 0.77
C ARG A 54 6.99 16.78 1.05
N THR A 55 7.81 17.14 0.08
CA THR A 55 8.53 18.41 0.12
C THR A 55 7.53 19.55 -0.08
N ARG A 56 7.57 20.52 0.82
CA ARG A 56 6.75 21.73 0.80
C ARG A 56 7.67 22.95 0.79
N PRO A 57 7.34 24.01 0.03
CA PRO A 57 8.00 25.30 0.17
C PRO A 57 7.88 25.80 1.61
N GLN A 58 8.95 26.41 2.11
CA GLN A 58 8.99 27.09 3.40
C GLN A 58 9.58 28.48 3.16
N ASN A 59 8.83 29.53 3.46
CA ASN A 59 9.27 30.90 3.21
C ASN A 59 10.50 31.25 4.09
N PRO A 60 11.47 32.08 3.60
CA PRO A 60 11.51 32.71 2.27
C PRO A 60 12.07 31.82 1.15
N ASP A 61 13.01 30.91 1.40
CA ASP A 61 13.69 30.10 0.35
C ASP A 61 13.96 28.63 0.77
N GLY A 62 13.32 28.15 1.83
CA GLY A 62 13.48 26.80 2.33
C GLY A 62 12.59 25.77 1.63
N LYS A 63 13.01 24.50 1.63
CA LYS A 63 12.13 23.36 1.39
C LYS A 63 12.13 22.49 2.64
N ALA A 64 10.95 22.22 3.18
CA ALA A 64 10.78 21.31 4.31
C ALA A 64 10.10 20.02 3.84
N VAL A 65 10.60 18.88 4.32
CA VAL A 65 9.87 17.62 4.19
C VAL A 65 8.80 17.58 5.26
N ARG A 66 7.54 17.43 4.85
CA ARG A 66 6.38 17.26 5.72
C ARG A 66 5.87 15.84 5.69
N ALA A 67 5.57 15.29 6.86
CA ALA A 67 4.87 14.02 7.00
C ALA A 67 3.36 14.27 7.05
N GLU A 68 2.63 13.69 6.11
CA GLU A 68 1.18 13.80 6.01
C GLU A 68 0.56 12.43 6.30
N VAL A 69 -0.25 12.34 7.37
CA VAL A 69 -0.90 11.10 7.81
C VAL A 69 -2.38 11.07 7.39
N ARG A 70 -2.84 9.88 7.00
CA ARG A 70 -4.24 9.59 6.69
C ARG A 70 -4.68 8.35 7.48
N PHE A 71 -5.83 8.44 8.14
CA PHE A 71 -6.48 7.36 8.89
C PHE A 71 -7.87 7.08 8.28
N ASP A 72 -7.93 6.96 6.96
CA ASP A 72 -9.17 6.78 6.17
C ASP A 72 -9.29 5.37 5.59
N GLU A 73 -8.52 4.41 6.12
CA GLU A 73 -8.48 3.01 5.68
C GLU A 73 -8.05 2.81 4.21
N ILE A 74 -7.47 3.84 3.59
CA ILE A 74 -7.02 3.79 2.20
C ILE A 74 -5.48 3.80 2.14
N ALA A 75 -4.94 2.74 1.55
CA ALA A 75 -3.52 2.68 1.21
C ALA A 75 -3.17 3.63 0.06
N GLY A 76 -1.91 4.04 -0.01
CA GLY A 76 -1.41 4.76 -1.17
C GLY A 76 -1.33 3.88 -2.38
N CYS A 77 -1.29 4.52 -3.55
CA CYS A 77 -0.85 3.87 -4.77
C CYS A 77 0.56 3.30 -4.52
N LEU A 78 0.66 1.97 -4.58
CA LEU A 78 1.95 1.28 -4.59
C LEU A 78 2.68 1.67 -5.86
N ARG A 79 3.98 1.94 -5.75
CA ARG A 79 4.80 2.38 -6.87
C ARG A 79 6.08 1.60 -6.88
N THR A 80 6.64 1.40 -8.07
CA THR A 80 7.98 0.89 -8.23
C THR A 80 8.99 1.77 -7.47
N PRO A 81 9.82 1.20 -6.57
CA PRO A 81 10.63 1.99 -5.66
C PRO A 81 11.89 2.50 -6.39
N THR A 82 11.86 3.75 -6.87
CA THR A 82 13.05 4.45 -7.42
C THR A 82 13.84 5.24 -6.36
N GLY A 83 13.41 5.24 -5.10
CA GLY A 83 14.05 6.01 -4.02
C GLY A 83 13.35 5.84 -2.66
N GLY A 84 13.78 6.61 -1.64
CA GLY A 84 13.23 6.50 -0.28
C GLY A 84 11.83 7.10 -0.09
N SER A 85 11.45 8.12 -0.89
CA SER A 85 10.15 8.79 -0.79
C SER A 85 9.01 8.04 -1.49
N SER A 86 9.33 7.10 -2.39
CA SER A 86 8.35 6.24 -3.07
C SER A 86 7.90 5.05 -2.23
N ARG A 87 8.51 4.85 -1.05
CA ARG A 87 8.13 3.80 -0.11
C ARG A 87 7.04 4.29 0.83
N GLN A 88 5.96 3.52 0.94
CA GLN A 88 4.87 3.81 1.86
C GLN A 88 5.32 3.56 3.30
N THR A 89 5.20 4.58 4.14
CA THR A 89 5.30 4.43 5.60
C THR A 89 3.91 4.22 6.17
N ILE A 90 3.79 3.34 7.17
CA ILE A 90 2.60 3.19 7.99
C ILE A 90 2.88 3.67 9.42
N MET A 91 1.83 4.13 10.09
CA MET A 91 1.84 4.51 11.49
C MET A 91 0.74 3.72 12.21
N VAL A 92 1.13 3.00 13.25
CA VAL A 92 0.22 2.22 14.08
C VAL A 92 0.09 2.90 15.42
N VAL A 93 -1.15 3.18 15.81
CA VAL A 93 -1.52 3.90 17.02
C VAL A 93 -2.38 2.99 17.88
N ASP A 94 -1.87 2.66 19.06
CA ASP A 94 -2.53 1.86 20.09
C ASP A 94 -2.63 2.73 21.36
N GLY A 95 -3.70 3.52 21.45
CA GLY A 95 -3.85 4.53 22.50
C GLY A 95 -2.72 5.55 22.45
N THR A 96 -1.93 5.66 23.52
CA THR A 96 -0.76 6.57 23.57
C THR A 96 0.47 6.01 22.87
N ARG A 97 0.53 4.71 22.59
CA ARG A 97 1.66 4.07 21.92
C ARG A 97 1.58 4.31 20.42
N VAL A 98 2.58 5.01 19.88
CA VAL A 98 2.69 5.27 18.44
C VAL A 98 3.96 4.61 17.92
N ARG A 99 3.81 3.77 16.89
CA ARG A 99 4.91 3.12 16.18
C ARG A 99 4.80 3.41 14.69
N SER A 100 5.93 3.37 14.00
CA SER A 100 5.95 3.54 12.55
C SER A 100 6.93 2.57 11.90
N ARG A 101 6.71 2.26 10.62
CA ARG A 101 7.64 1.50 9.78
C ARG A 101 7.26 1.63 8.31
N LEU A 102 8.09 1.08 7.43
CA LEU A 102 7.66 0.83 6.06
C LEU A 102 6.60 -0.26 6.01
N ILE A 103 5.72 -0.20 5.02
CA ILE A 103 4.83 -1.32 4.70
C ILE A 103 5.68 -2.52 4.26
N SER A 104 5.32 -3.73 4.68
CA SER A 104 6.04 -4.97 4.37
C SER A 104 5.75 -5.44 2.94
N ALA A 105 6.59 -6.30 2.37
CA ALA A 105 6.35 -6.89 1.06
C ALA A 105 5.09 -7.77 1.05
N ARG A 106 4.77 -8.44 2.17
CA ARG A 106 3.53 -9.22 2.29
C ARG A 106 2.30 -8.32 2.35
N GLU A 107 2.38 -7.21 3.08
CA GLU A 107 1.30 -6.22 3.13
C GLU A 107 0.98 -5.60 1.77
N THR A 108 2.02 -5.29 0.98
CA THR A 108 1.80 -4.80 -0.39
C THR A 108 1.16 -5.88 -1.27
N ALA A 109 1.54 -7.15 -1.11
CA ALA A 109 0.93 -8.24 -1.84
C ALA A 109 -0.56 -8.42 -1.49
N ARG A 110 -0.90 -8.35 -0.19
CA ARG A 110 -2.29 -8.38 0.27
C ARG A 110 -3.12 -7.22 -0.28
N LEU A 111 -2.56 -6.01 -0.32
CA LEU A 111 -3.20 -4.85 -0.96
C LEU A 111 -3.50 -5.07 -2.44
N MET A 112 -2.63 -5.79 -3.14
CA MET A 112 -2.83 -6.18 -4.55
C MET A 112 -3.78 -7.38 -4.71
N GLY A 113 -4.30 -7.96 -3.62
CA GLY A 113 -5.19 -9.12 -3.62
C GLY A 113 -4.47 -10.45 -3.90
N LEU A 114 -3.15 -10.50 -3.71
CA LEU A 114 -2.40 -11.76 -3.78
C LEU A 114 -2.65 -12.58 -2.51
N PRO A 115 -2.77 -13.92 -2.62
CA PRO A 115 -2.97 -14.78 -1.47
C PRO A 115 -1.70 -14.85 -0.59
N ASP A 116 -1.87 -15.22 0.68
CA ASP A 116 -0.79 -15.26 1.67
C ASP A 116 0.29 -16.31 1.33
N ASP A 117 -0.06 -17.35 0.58
CA ASP A 117 0.85 -18.38 0.09
C ASP A 117 1.59 -17.99 -1.20
N TYR A 118 1.27 -16.85 -1.81
CA TYR A 118 1.99 -16.35 -2.99
C TYR A 118 3.47 -16.13 -2.66
N LYS A 119 4.35 -16.74 -3.45
CA LYS A 119 5.80 -16.67 -3.21
C LYS A 119 6.34 -15.31 -3.63
N LEU A 120 6.70 -14.49 -2.65
CA LEU A 120 7.34 -13.20 -2.88
C LEU A 120 8.87 -13.35 -2.97
N PRO A 121 9.55 -12.50 -3.75
CA PRO A 121 10.99 -12.37 -3.68
C PRO A 121 11.47 -12.12 -2.25
N ARG A 122 12.63 -12.70 -1.88
CA ARG A 122 13.20 -12.53 -0.54
C ARG A 122 13.67 -11.10 -0.30
N ALA A 123 14.21 -10.45 -1.33
CA ALA A 123 14.67 -9.07 -1.25
C ALA A 123 13.48 -8.11 -1.19
N TYR A 124 13.45 -7.25 -0.16
CA TYR A 124 12.37 -6.28 0.05
C TYR A 124 12.08 -5.43 -1.21
N ASN A 125 13.11 -4.88 -1.84
CA ASN A 125 12.92 -4.00 -3.01
C ASN A 125 12.33 -4.75 -4.21
N GLU A 126 12.68 -6.02 -4.41
CA GLU A 126 12.13 -6.84 -5.49
C GLU A 126 10.66 -7.17 -5.24
N GLY A 127 10.31 -7.57 -4.01
CA GLY A 127 8.91 -7.80 -3.63
C GLY A 127 8.06 -6.53 -3.77
N TYR A 128 8.59 -5.40 -3.31
CA TYR A 128 7.92 -4.11 -3.43
C TYR A 128 7.77 -3.68 -4.91
N HIS A 129 8.81 -3.88 -5.73
CA HIS A 129 8.75 -3.62 -7.18
C HIS A 129 7.68 -4.47 -7.86
N LEU A 130 7.63 -5.78 -7.59
CA LEU A 130 6.62 -6.69 -8.14
C LEU A 130 5.20 -6.19 -7.85
N THR A 131 4.94 -5.82 -6.59
CA THR A 131 3.62 -5.34 -6.19
C THR A 131 3.32 -3.90 -6.65
N GLY A 132 4.35 -3.09 -6.89
CA GLY A 132 4.20 -1.70 -7.33
C GLY A 132 4.06 -1.52 -8.84
N ASP A 133 4.49 -2.50 -9.63
CA ASP A 133 4.39 -2.52 -11.10
C ASP A 133 3.18 -3.34 -11.61
N GLY A 134 2.68 -4.26 -10.78
CA GLY A 134 1.56 -5.12 -11.11
C GLY A 134 0.19 -4.44 -11.11
N VAL A 135 -0.83 -5.19 -11.53
CA VAL A 135 -2.25 -4.80 -11.47
C VAL A 135 -2.94 -5.61 -10.37
N ALA A 136 -3.86 -4.98 -9.63
CA ALA A 136 -4.56 -5.64 -8.54
C ALA A 136 -5.37 -6.84 -9.05
N VAL A 137 -5.22 -8.00 -8.39
CA VAL A 137 -5.86 -9.27 -8.75
C VAL A 137 -7.38 -9.13 -8.91
N PRO A 138 -8.12 -8.43 -8.01
CA PRO A 138 -9.57 -8.28 -8.16
C PRO A 138 -9.98 -7.57 -9.46
N VAL A 139 -9.19 -6.59 -9.90
CA VAL A 139 -9.45 -5.85 -11.16
C VAL A 139 -9.26 -6.77 -12.35
N VAL A 140 -8.15 -7.52 -12.39
CA VAL A 140 -7.88 -8.46 -13.48
C VAL A 140 -8.96 -9.55 -13.53
N ARG A 141 -9.42 -10.05 -12.37
CA ARG A 141 -10.50 -11.05 -12.30
C ARG A 141 -11.83 -10.52 -12.81
N PHE A 142 -12.19 -9.29 -12.46
CA PHE A 142 -13.37 -8.63 -12.99
C PHE A 142 -13.30 -8.49 -14.51
N LEU A 143 -12.17 -8.02 -15.06
CA LEU A 143 -11.99 -7.90 -16.51
C LEU A 143 -12.01 -9.26 -17.21
N ALA A 144 -11.44 -10.29 -16.61
CA ALA A 144 -11.49 -11.64 -17.14
C ALA A 144 -12.94 -12.14 -17.29
N GLN A 145 -13.73 -12.05 -16.23
CA GLN A 145 -15.11 -12.54 -16.19
C GLN A 145 -16.04 -11.77 -17.13
N HIS A 146 -15.87 -10.44 -17.23
CA HIS A 146 -16.83 -9.57 -17.90
C HIS A 146 -16.42 -9.14 -19.32
N LEU A 147 -15.16 -9.30 -19.69
CA LEU A 147 -14.66 -8.87 -20.99
C LEU A 147 -13.90 -9.99 -21.71
N PHE A 148 -12.85 -10.54 -21.11
CA PHE A 148 -11.97 -11.47 -21.82
C PHE A 148 -12.62 -12.83 -22.08
N GLU A 149 -13.20 -13.46 -21.06
CA GLU A 149 -13.85 -14.77 -21.20
C GLU A 149 -15.06 -14.75 -22.16
N PRO A 150 -15.95 -13.73 -22.12
CA PRO A 150 -17.03 -13.62 -23.12
C PRO A 150 -16.52 -13.48 -24.56
N VAL A 151 -15.48 -12.67 -24.79
CA VAL A 151 -14.90 -12.46 -26.13
C VAL A 151 -14.27 -13.75 -26.65
N LEU A 152 -13.52 -14.48 -25.81
CA LEU A 152 -12.88 -15.74 -26.19
C LEU A 152 -13.91 -16.80 -26.61
N ARG A 153 -14.98 -16.97 -25.82
CA ARG A 153 -16.07 -17.92 -26.14
C ARG A 153 -16.76 -17.58 -27.46
N ALA A 154 -16.95 -16.29 -27.75
CA ALA A 154 -17.55 -15.85 -29.01
C ALA A 154 -16.65 -16.13 -30.23
N THR A 155 -15.32 -16.14 -30.05
CA THR A 155 -14.37 -16.46 -31.12
C THR A 155 -14.15 -17.96 -31.32
N GLU A 156 -14.24 -18.78 -30.27
CA GLU A 156 -14.14 -20.24 -30.37
C GLU A 156 -15.27 -20.83 -31.22
N GLY A 157 -16.49 -20.27 -31.13
CA GLY A 157 -17.61 -20.66 -31.98
C GLY A 157 -17.45 -20.32 -33.47
N ARG A 158 -16.45 -19.52 -33.86
CA ARG A 158 -16.21 -19.10 -35.25
C ARG A 158 -15.14 -19.91 -35.98
N HIS A 159 -14.34 -20.71 -35.26
CA HIS A 159 -13.28 -21.55 -35.84
C HIS A 159 -13.66 -23.04 -35.95
N GLY A 160 -14.88 -23.43 -35.58
CA GLY A 160 -15.36 -24.81 -35.62
C GLY A 160 -16.12 -25.23 -36.89
N GLU A 161 -16.44 -24.30 -37.80
CA GLU A 161 -17.09 -24.63 -39.08
C GLU A 161 -16.03 -24.79 -40.17
N THR A 162 -15.45 -25.99 -40.26
CA THR A 162 -14.88 -26.47 -41.52
C THR A 162 -16.04 -26.67 -42.48
N PRO A 163 -16.09 -26.05 -43.66
CA PRO A 163 -17.15 -26.34 -44.62
C PRO A 163 -16.94 -27.75 -45.17
N GLU A 164 -17.84 -28.67 -44.84
CA GLU A 164 -17.98 -29.93 -45.58
C GLU A 164 -18.28 -29.59 -47.04
N GLN A 165 -17.33 -29.90 -47.90
CA GLN A 165 -17.46 -29.82 -49.35
C GLN A 165 -18.32 -30.98 -49.84
N HIS A 166 -19.38 -30.67 -50.56
CA HIS A 166 -20.15 -31.61 -51.37
C HIS A 166 -20.34 -31.03 -52.77
#